data_AF-A0A2V8NCY9-F1
#
_entry.id   AF-A0A2V8NCY9-F1
#
_cell.length_a   1.000
_cell.length_b   1.000
_cell.length_c   1.000
_cell.angle_alpha   90.00
_cell.angle_beta   90.00
_cell.angle_gamma   90.00
#
_symmetry.space_group_name_H-M   'P 1'
#
loop_
_entity.id
_entity.type
_entity.pdbx_description
1 polymer ?
#
loop_
_entity_poly.entity_id
_entity_poly.type
_entity_poly.pdbx_seq_one_letter_code
_entity_poly.pdbx_strand_id
1 'polypeptide(L)' 'MEKAFRYARRIQVGGVIINDVPTFRADHMPYGGVKKSGVGREGPRYAIEEMTDMKLICWRV' A
#
# COMPACT_ATOMS: atom_id res chain seq x y z
N MET A 1 3.67 10.72 -21.37
CA MET A 1 3.02 10.31 -20.10
C MET A 1 2.11 9.09 -20.24
N GLU A 2 1.25 9.01 -21.26
CA GLU A 2 0.27 7.92 -21.43
C GLU A 2 0.87 6.50 -21.41
N LYS A 3 2.03 6.30 -22.07
CA LYS A 3 2.76 5.02 -22.07
C LYS A 3 3.19 4.58 -20.67
N ALA A 4 3.68 5.52 -19.85
CA ALA A 4 4.12 5.24 -18.48
C ALA A 4 2.95 4.80 -17.59
N PHE A 5 1.83 5.52 -17.64
CA PHE A 5 0.61 5.13 -16.91
C PHE A 5 0.01 3.81 -17.41
N ARG A 6 0.05 3.55 -18.72
CA ARG A 6 -0.38 2.26 -19.29
C ARG A 6 0.45 1.10 -18.74
N TYR A 7 1.76 1.28 -18.60
CA TYR A 7 2.64 0.27 -18.04
C TYR A 7 2.44 0.13 -16.52
N ALA A 8 2.37 1.25 -15.78
CA ALA A 8 2.16 1.27 -14.34
C ALA A 8 0.91 0.51 -13.91
N ARG A 9 -0.18 0.58 -14.69
CA ARG A 9 -1.41 -0.17 -14.44
C ARG A 9 -1.32 -1.69 -14.70
N ARG A 10 -0.33 -2.15 -15.47
CA ARG A 10 -0.20 -3.56 -15.90
C ARG A 10 0.78 -4.34 -15.04
N ILE A 11 1.77 -3.67 -14.46
CA ILE A 11 2.80 -4.34 -13.67
C ILE A 11 2.31 -4.65 -12.26
N GLN A 12 2.69 -5.83 -11.76
CA GLN A 12 2.35 -6.29 -10.42
C GLN A 12 3.45 -5.91 -9.43
N VAL A 13 3.37 -4.71 -8.88
CA VAL A 13 4.31 -4.15 -7.89
C VAL A 13 3.56 -3.36 -6.82
N GLY A 14 4.27 -3.02 -5.74
CA GLY A 14 3.75 -2.22 -4.65
C GLY A 14 3.37 -0.79 -5.01
N GLY A 15 4.26 -0.12 -5.74
CA GLY A 15 4.10 1.25 -6.20
C GLY A 15 5.04 1.53 -7.37
N VAL A 16 4.72 2.56 -8.15
CA VAL A 16 5.50 3.00 -9.30
C VAL A 16 5.75 4.48 -9.15
N ILE A 17 7.03 4.87 -9.23
CA ILE A 17 7.44 6.26 -9.21
C ILE A 17 7.91 6.60 -10.62
N ILE A 18 7.27 7.57 -11.27
CA ILE A 18 7.56 7.96 -12.65
C ILE A 18 8.43 9.21 -12.64
N ASN A 19 9.59 9.13 -13.30
CA ASN A 19 10.56 10.23 -13.41
C ASN A 19 11.18 10.68 -12.07
N ASP A 20 11.26 9.79 -11.09
CA ASP A 20 11.93 10.04 -9.81
C ASP A 20 12.53 8.74 -9.25
N VAL A 21 13.30 8.83 -8.17
CA VAL A 21 13.98 7.70 -7.54
C VAL A 21 12.98 6.75 -6.87
N PRO A 22 13.17 5.42 -6.95
CA PRO A 22 12.22 4.44 -6.39
C PRO A 22 12.16 4.46 -4.85
N THR A 23 13.06 5.19 -4.21
CA THR A 23 13.14 5.35 -2.75
C THR A 23 12.34 6.53 -2.21
N PHE A 24 11.74 7.36 -3.08
CA PHE A 24 10.87 8.43 -2.61
C PHE A 24 9.70 7.86 -1.81
N ARG A 25 9.56 8.35 -0.57
CA ARG A 25 8.55 7.92 0.39
C ARG A 25 8.12 9.13 1.20
N ALA A 26 6.83 9.43 1.17
CA ALA A 26 6.19 10.25 2.19
C ALA A 26 5.56 9.33 3.23
N ASP A 27 5.55 9.74 4.49
CA ASP A 27 5.17 8.85 5.60
C ASP A 27 3.78 8.24 5.43
N HIS A 28 2.81 9.03 4.98
CA HIS A 28 1.42 8.60 4.80
C HIS A 28 1.17 7.74 3.55
N MET A 29 2.17 7.55 2.69
CA MET A 29 2.02 6.70 1.50
C MET A 29 1.89 5.22 1.90
N PRO A 30 1.06 4.44 1.18
CA PRO A 30 1.09 2.99 1.30
C PRO A 30 2.43 2.46 0.82
N TYR A 31 3.20 1.85 1.71
CA TYR A 31 4.48 1.23 1.38
C TYR A 31 4.37 -0.29 1.52
N GLY A 32 5.06 -1.05 0.66
CA GLY A 32 4.97 -2.53 0.67
C GLY A 32 4.84 -3.09 -0.74
N GLY A 33 5.14 -4.38 -0.89
CA GLY A 33 5.24 -5.06 -2.17
C GLY A 33 4.18 -6.14 -2.39
N VAL A 34 4.35 -6.90 -3.47
CA VAL A 34 3.58 -8.12 -3.75
C VAL A 34 4.55 -9.26 -4.04
N LYS A 35 4.05 -10.51 -4.13
CA LYS A 35 4.86 -11.71 -4.41
C LYS A 35 5.86 -11.97 -3.27
N LYS A 36 7.14 -12.19 -3.60
CA LYS A 36 8.21 -12.43 -2.62
C LYS A 36 8.74 -11.14 -1.97
N SER A 37 8.16 -9.97 -2.30
CA SER A 37 8.60 -8.68 -1.76
C SER A 37 7.99 -8.32 -0.40
N GLY A 38 7.03 -9.11 0.10
CA GLY A 38 6.39 -8.89 1.41
C GLY A 38 4.89 -9.12 1.41
N VAL A 39 4.27 -8.92 2.58
CA VAL A 39 2.83 -9.02 2.85
C VAL A 39 2.38 -7.76 3.59
N GLY A 40 1.14 -7.34 3.36
CA GLY A 40 0.57 -6.14 3.99
C GLY A 40 1.06 -4.83 3.38
N ARG A 41 0.67 -3.71 4.01
CA ARG A 41 1.12 -2.36 3.66
C ARG A 41 1.48 -1.59 4.93
N GLU A 42 2.54 -0.80 4.84
CA GLU A 42 3.01 0.14 5.85
C GLU A 42 2.62 1.58 5.50
N GLY A 43 2.92 2.49 6.43
CA GLY A 43 2.46 3.88 6.46
C GLY A 43 1.45 4.05 7.61
N PRO A 44 1.37 5.20 8.30
CA PRO A 44 0.63 5.34 9.56
C PRO A 44 -0.79 4.74 9.54
N ARG A 45 -1.59 5.03 8.50
CA ARG A 45 -2.93 4.48 8.37
C ARG A 45 -2.92 2.95 8.17
N TYR A 46 -2.14 2.48 7.20
CA TYR A 46 -2.09 1.05 6.83
C TYR A 46 -1.49 0.21 7.95
N ALA A 47 -0.50 0.74 8.66
CA ALA A 47 0.08 0.11 9.83
C ALA A 47 -0.94 -0.01 10.97
N ILE A 48 -1.75 1.03 11.22
CA ILE A 48 -2.86 0.91 12.20
C ILE A 48 -3.83 -0.19 11.75
N GLU A 49 -4.24 -0.21 10.48
CA GLU A 49 -5.16 -1.23 9.94
C GLU A 49 -4.58 -2.66 10.06
N GLU A 50 -3.28 -2.86 9.80
CA GLU A 50 -2.61 -4.18 9.88
C GLU A 50 -2.23 -4.60 11.31
N MET A 51 -2.04 -3.65 12.23
CA MET A 51 -1.63 -3.89 13.62
C MET A 51 -2.79 -3.79 14.62
N THR A 52 -4.04 -3.66 14.14
CA THR A 52 -5.23 -3.64 15.01
C THR A 52 -6.28 -4.62 14.54
N ASP A 53 -6.99 -5.22 15.51
CA ASP A 53 -8.10 -6.12 15.24
C ASP A 53 -9.45 -5.42 15.49
N MET A 54 -10.43 -5.69 14.62
CA MET A 54 -11.79 -5.18 14.78
C MET A 54 -12.57 -6.01 15.81
N LYS A 55 -13.02 -5.36 16.89
CA LYS A 55 -13.87 -6.00 17.91
C LYS A 55 -15.35 -5.74 17.64
N LEU A 56 -16.11 -6.79 17.32
CA LEU A 56 -17.57 -6.73 17.23
C LEU A 56 -18.20 -6.80 18.62
N ILE A 57 -19.14 -5.90 18.91
CA ILE A 57 -19.97 -5.93 20.12
C ILE A 57 -21.44 -5.92 19.69
N CYS A 58 -22.16 -6.99 19.99
CA CYS A 58 -23.61 -7.10 19.78
C CYS A 58 -24.30 -7.20 21.13
N TRP A 59 -25.28 -6.33 21.37
CA TRP A 59 -26.09 -6.35 22.58
C TRP A 59 -27.57 -6.41 22.20
N ARG A 60 -28.33 -7.26 22.90
CA ARG A 60 -29.77 -7.40 22.74
C ARG A 60 -30.45 -6.71 23.92
N VAL A 61 -31.30 -5.72 23.60
CA VAL A 61 -32.30 -5.14 24.52
C VAL A 61 -33.34 -6.18 24.92
#